data_AF-A0A5E4LPQ8-F1
#
_entry.id   AF-A0A5E4LPQ8-F1
#
_cell.length_a   1.000
_cell.length_b   1.000
_cell.length_c   1.000
_cell.angle_alpha   90.00
_cell.angle_beta   90.00
_cell.angle_gamma   90.00
#
_symmetry.space_group_name_H-M   'P 1'
#
loop_
_entity.id
_entity.type
_entity.pdbx_description
1 polymer ?
#
loop_
_entity_poly.entity_id
_entity_poly.type
_entity_poly.pdbx_seq_one_letter_code
_entity_poly.pdbx_strand_id
1 'polypeptide(L)'
;MEKTIVGVYSERYKGGPVLETDMGIIYLINLEKSEFEGKTLLVTGTITQDKDNVVGPYKPGEPISQGWEAPRLVMVVTKFELVK
;
A
#
# COMPACT_ATOMS: atom_id res chain seq x y z
N MET A 1 1.92 10.14 12.85
CA MET A 1 3.28 10.70 12.75
C MET A 1 3.71 10.58 11.31
N GLU A 2 4.16 11.66 10.69
CA GLU A 2 4.62 11.65 9.30
C GLU A 2 5.97 10.91 9.19
N LYS A 3 6.15 10.21 8.07
CA LYS A 3 7.34 9.42 7.75
C LYS A 3 7.68 9.58 6.28
N THR A 4 8.96 9.54 5.98
CA THR A 4 9.48 9.47 4.61
C THR A 4 10.12 8.10 4.41
N ILE A 5 9.74 7.41 3.34
CA ILE A 5 10.22 6.08 3.00
C ILE A 5 10.61 6.07 1.53
N VAL A 6 11.67 5.31 1.21
CA VAL A 6 12.09 5.06 -0.17
C VAL A 6 11.67 3.64 -0.56
N GLY A 7 11.25 3.47 -1.80
CA GLY A 7 10.97 2.14 -2.35
C GLY A 7 10.59 2.20 -3.81
N VAL A 8 10.29 1.04 -4.39
CA VAL A 8 9.91 0.90 -5.81
C VAL A 8 8.40 0.96 -5.92
N TYR A 9 7.88 1.86 -6.76
CA TYR A 9 6.45 1.96 -7.01
C TYR A 9 5.98 0.78 -7.88
N SER A 10 4.87 0.16 -7.48
CA SER A 10 4.31 -1.03 -8.13
C SER A 10 2.77 -1.00 -8.10
N GLU A 11 2.14 -1.26 -9.24
CA GLU A 11 0.67 -1.42 -9.36
C GLU A 11 0.25 -2.89 -9.50
N ARG A 12 1.20 -3.82 -9.32
CA ARG A 12 0.98 -5.26 -9.57
C ARG A 12 0.15 -5.96 -8.48
N TYR A 13 -0.07 -5.31 -7.35
CA TYR A 13 -0.76 -5.91 -6.21
C TYR A 13 -2.26 -5.67 -6.27
N LYS A 14 -3.03 -6.70 -5.89
CA LYS A 14 -4.47 -6.55 -5.68
C LYS A 14 -4.71 -5.58 -4.52
N GLY A 15 -5.45 -4.51 -4.80
CA GLY A 15 -5.82 -3.48 -3.82
C GLY A 15 -5.26 -2.09 -4.08
N GLY A 16 -4.52 -1.89 -5.17
CA GLY A 16 -4.07 -0.56 -5.60
C GLY A 16 -2.54 -0.40 -5.59
N PRO A 17 -2.06 0.83 -5.80
CA PRO A 17 -0.65 1.13 -5.91
C PRO A 17 0.07 0.93 -4.57
N VAL A 18 1.30 0.43 -4.64
CA VAL A 18 2.14 0.17 -3.47
C VAL A 18 3.54 0.71 -3.65
N LEU A 19 4.24 0.83 -2.52
CA LEU A 19 5.68 1.00 -2.43
C LEU A 19 6.29 -0.30 -1.92
N GLU A 20 7.11 -0.95 -2.74
CA GLU A 20 7.94 -2.09 -2.36
C GLU A 20 9.21 -1.57 -1.68
N THR A 21 9.37 -1.89 -0.41
CA THR A 21 10.51 -1.45 0.41
C THR A 21 11.24 -2.66 0.97
N ASP A 22 12.40 -2.44 1.56
CA ASP A 22 13.14 -3.45 2.32
C ASP A 22 12.36 -4.00 3.52
N MET A 23 11.43 -3.20 4.05
CA MET A 23 10.56 -3.56 5.18
C MET A 23 9.27 -4.28 4.75
N GLY A 24 8.97 -4.36 3.46
CA GLY A 24 7.78 -5.00 2.91
C GLY A 24 6.97 -4.08 1.99
N ILE A 25 5.67 -4.34 1.90
CA ILE A 25 4.76 -3.63 0.98
C ILE A 25 3.93 -2.60 1.75
N ILE A 26 3.92 -1.37 1.25
CA ILE A 26 3.11 -0.27 1.79
C ILE A 26 2.13 0.20 0.73
N TYR A 27 0.83 0.11 1.00
CA TYR A 27 -0.20 0.60 0.09
C TYR A 27 -0.25 2.13 0.10
N LEU A 28 -0.36 2.75 -1.07
CA LEU A 28 -0.31 4.18 -1.22
C LEU A 28 -1.73 4.73 -1.47
N ILE A 29 -2.15 5.67 -0.63
CA ILE A 29 -3.42 6.40 -0.80
C ILE A 29 -3.09 7.80 -1.32
N ASN A 30 -3.92 8.30 -2.25
CA ASN A 30 -3.75 9.57 -2.95
C ASN A 30 -2.53 9.64 -3.89
N LEU A 31 -2.06 8.49 -4.39
CA LEU A 31 -1.05 8.41 -5.44
C LEU A 31 -1.48 7.39 -6.48
N GLU A 32 -2.10 7.85 -7.57
CA GLU A 32 -2.52 7.00 -8.69
C GLU A 32 -1.79 7.44 -9.96
N LYS A 33 -0.59 6.90 -10.21
CA LYS A 33 0.21 7.30 -11.38
C LYS A 33 1.04 6.13 -11.92
N SER A 34 0.52 5.50 -12.97
CA SER A 34 1.16 4.36 -13.66
C SER A 34 2.53 4.68 -14.27
N GLU A 35 2.83 5.96 -14.53
CA GLU A 35 4.13 6.40 -15.07
C GLU A 35 5.33 6.12 -14.14
N PHE A 36 5.08 5.74 -12.89
CA PHE A 36 6.11 5.41 -11.91
C PHE A 36 6.36 3.91 -11.73
N GLU A 37 5.66 3.03 -12.44
CA GLU A 37 5.86 1.58 -12.35
C GLU A 37 7.36 1.21 -12.50
N GLY A 38 7.89 0.52 -11.49
CA GLY A 38 9.29 0.10 -11.44
C GLY A 38 10.30 1.21 -11.12
N LYS A 39 9.84 2.44 -10.87
CA LYS A 39 10.71 3.56 -10.47
C LYS A 39 10.82 3.66 -8.96
N THR A 40 11.99 4.09 -8.50
CA THR A 40 12.24 4.35 -7.08
C THR A 40 11.66 5.72 -6.70
N LEU A 41 10.73 5.74 -5.75
CA LEU A 41 10.14 6.95 -5.20
C LEU A 41 10.58 7.15 -3.75
N LEU A 42 10.80 8.42 -3.40
CA LEU A 42 10.86 8.89 -2.02
C LEU A 42 9.47 9.43 -1.66
N VAL A 43 8.74 8.72 -0.81
CA VAL A 43 7.34 9.04 -0.47
C VAL A 43 7.26 9.49 0.98
N THR A 44 6.65 10.65 1.21
CA THR A 44 6.35 11.19 2.54
C THR A 44 4.85 11.12 2.79
N GLY A 45 4.48 10.67 3.98
CA GLY A 45 3.08 10.56 4.36
C GLY A 45 2.88 10.04 5.78
N THR A 46 1.62 9.84 6.16
CA THR A 46 1.29 9.21 7.43
C THR A 46 1.03 7.73 7.22
N ILE A 47 1.76 6.90 7.97
CA ILE A 47 1.60 5.44 7.94
C ILE A 47 0.61 5.02 9.02
N THR A 48 -0.38 4.26 8.61
CA THR A 48 -1.33 3.59 9.49
C THR A 48 -1.37 2.11 9.15
N GLN A 49 -1.87 1.31 10.08
CA GLN A 49 -2.21 -0.07 9.80
C GLN A 49 -3.71 -0.12 9.54
N ASP A 50 -4.10 -0.47 8.31
CA ASP A 50 -5.50 -0.77 8.02
C ASP A 50 -5.83 -2.12 8.66
N LYS A 51 -6.63 -2.05 9.74
CA LYS A 51 -7.17 -3.20 10.47
C LYS A 51 -8.64 -3.42 10.17
N ASP A 52 -9.30 -2.44 9.55
CA ASP A 52 -10.76 -2.38 9.45
C ASP A 52 -11.30 -3.26 8.33
N ASN A 53 -10.44 -3.65 7.39
CA ASN A 53 -10.76 -4.56 6.30
C ASN A 53 -10.24 -5.98 6.51
N VAL A 54 -9.75 -6.36 7.70
CA VAL A 54 -9.29 -7.74 7.93
C VAL A 54 -10.48 -8.67 8.12
N VAL A 55 -10.71 -9.55 7.14
CA VAL A 55 -11.78 -10.56 7.21
C VAL A 55 -11.19 -11.87 7.72
N GLY A 56 -11.97 -12.57 8.56
CA GLY A 56 -11.61 -13.91 9.00
C GLY A 56 -11.48 -14.88 7.81
N PRO A 57 -10.87 -16.06 8.02
CA PRO A 57 -10.70 -17.05 6.97
C PRO A 57 -12.05 -17.40 6.33
N TYR A 58 -12.03 -17.66 5.01
CA TYR A 58 -13.23 -18.05 4.28
C TYR A 58 -13.92 -19.24 4.94
N LYS A 59 -15.25 -19.14 5.12
CA LYS A 59 -16.09 -20.24 5.58
C LYS A 59 -16.94 -20.77 4.43
N PRO A 60 -16.91 -22.08 4.15
CA PRO A 60 -17.78 -22.68 3.15
C PRO A 60 -19.26 -22.37 3.45
N GLY A 61 -19.98 -21.85 2.45
CA GLY A 61 -21.40 -21.50 2.56
C GLY A 61 -21.70 -20.05 2.97
N GLU A 62 -20.69 -19.26 3.36
CA GLU A 62 -20.84 -17.82 3.58
C GLU A 62 -20.42 -17.02 2.33
N PRO A 63 -20.96 -15.80 2.13
CA PRO A 63 -20.49 -14.90 1.07
C PRO A 63 -18.99 -14.66 1.21
N ILE A 64 -18.27 -14.65 0.08
CA ILE A 64 -16.86 -14.29 0.05
C ILE A 64 -16.73 -12.87 0.57
N SER A 65 -16.06 -12.74 1.72
CA SER A 65 -15.82 -11.44 2.33
C SER A 65 -14.83 -10.65 1.48
N GLN A 66 -15.14 -9.39 1.15
CA GLN A 66 -14.33 -8.55 0.26
C GLN A 66 -13.11 -7.91 0.94
N GLY A 67 -12.76 -8.37 2.14
CA GLY A 67 -11.65 -7.84 2.91
C GLY A 67 -10.31 -8.54 2.65
N TRP A 68 -9.32 -8.14 3.43
CA TRP A 68 -7.97 -8.65 3.43
C TRP A 68 -7.79 -9.77 4.45
N GLU A 69 -6.95 -10.75 4.12
CA GLU A 69 -6.65 -11.86 5.04
C GLU A 69 -5.70 -11.45 6.19
N ALA A 70 -5.03 -10.31 6.07
CA ALA A 70 -4.09 -9.79 7.07
C ALA A 70 -4.09 -8.25 7.12
N PRO A 71 -3.71 -7.66 8.26
CA PRO A 71 -3.55 -6.21 8.37
C PRO A 71 -2.53 -5.67 7.36
N ARG A 72 -2.78 -4.48 6.81
CA ARG A 72 -1.91 -3.85 5.80
C ARG A 72 -1.31 -2.56 6.31
N LEU A 73 -0.07 -2.29 5.93
CA LEU A 73 0.49 -0.95 6.09
C LEU A 73 0.01 -0.08 4.93
N VAL A 74 -0.58 1.05 5.28
CA VAL A 74 -1.11 2.02 4.35
C VAL A 74 -0.44 3.35 4.64
N MET A 75 0.00 4.05 3.60
CA MET A 75 0.53 5.40 3.67
C MET A 75 -0.42 6.35 2.95
N VAL A 76 -0.95 7.32 3.69
CA VAL A 76 -1.62 8.48 3.10
C VAL A 76 -0.53 9.44 2.64
N VAL A 77 -0.33 9.50 1.33
CA VAL A 77 0.77 10.26 0.72
C VAL A 77 0.48 11.76 0.80
N THR A 78 1.42 12.52 1.35
CA THR A 78 1.40 13.99 1.40
C THR A 78 2.32 14.59 0.34
N LYS A 79 3.44 13.92 0.06
CA LYS A 79 4.43 14.33 -0.93
C LYS A 79 5.16 13.11 -1.49
N PHE A 80 5.61 13.17 -2.73
CA PHE A 80 6.53 12.19 -3.28
C PHE A 80 7.52 12.84 -4.26
N GLU A 81 8.67 12.21 -4.43
CA GLU A 81 9.72 12.63 -5.35
C GLU A 81 10.30 11.40 -6.07
N LEU A 82 10.62 11.54 -7.35
CA LEU A 82 11.31 10.50 -8.11
C LEU A 82 12.80 10.52 -7.73
N VAL A 83 13.33 9.37 -7.33
CA VAL A 83 14.77 9.20 -7.10
C VAL A 83 15.45 8.97 -8.45
N LYS A 84 16.45 9.80 -8.77
CA LYS A 84 17.22 9.75 -10.01
C LYS A 84 18.38 8.77 -9.93
#